data_AF-A0A1Q4K297-F1
#
_entry.id   AF-A0A1Q4K297-F1
#
_cell.length_a   1.000
_cell.length_b   1.000
_cell.length_c   1.000
_cell.angle_alpha   90.00
_cell.angle_beta   90.00
_cell.angle_gamma   90.00
#
_symmetry.space_group_name_H-M   'P 1'
#
loop_
_entity.id
_entity.type
_entity.pdbx_description
1 polymer ?
#
loop_
_entity_poly.entity_id
_entity_poly.type
_entity_poly.pdbx_seq_one_letter_code
_entity_poly.pdbx_strand_id
1 'polypeptide(L)'
;MLKGFKDFLLRGNVLDLAVAVVIGAAFTAIVTAFTSNIINPLVASIGGANEYGWGIQLTGDSAETFLNFGAVVTAIINFIIIAAVVYFVLIVPANAAKKKFVSEPEDKEASETDLLIQIRDILSANAGGADTGAHAKTLE
;
A
#
# COMPACT_ATOMS: atom_id res chain seq x y z
N MET A 1 27.70 2.17 22.29
CA MET A 1 27.21 1.49 21.07
C MET A 1 25.84 0.82 21.30
N LEU A 2 25.72 -0.22 22.12
CA LEU A 2 24.45 -0.94 22.35
C LEU A 2 23.29 -0.06 22.87
N LYS A 3 23.58 0.90 23.76
CA LYS A 3 22.56 1.82 24.29
C LYS A 3 22.00 2.77 23.22
N GLY A 4 22.89 3.34 22.39
CA GLY A 4 22.50 4.20 21.26
C GLY A 4 21.79 3.44 20.13
N PHE A 5 22.10 2.15 19.93
CA PHE A 5 21.38 1.30 19.00
C PHE A 5 19.97 0.97 19.51
N LYS A 6 19.81 0.70 20.82
CA LYS A 6 18.49 0.54 21.45
C LYS A 6 17.66 1.81 21.33
N ASP A 7 18.24 2.99 21.59
CA ASP A 7 17.54 4.28 21.45
C ASP A 7 17.18 4.63 20.00
N PHE A 8 17.89 4.06 19.02
CA PHE A 8 17.55 4.16 17.59
C PHE A 8 16.38 3.23 17.21
N LEU A 9 16.38 1.99 17.70
CA LEU A 9 15.28 1.03 17.45
C LEU A 9 13.98 1.42 18.18
N LEU A 10 14.10 2.02 19.37
CA LEU A 10 12.95 2.54 20.12
C LEU A 10 12.33 3.79 19.48
N ARG A 11 12.97 4.34 18.45
CA ARG A 11 12.38 5.37 17.60
C ARG A 11 11.33 4.67 16.72
N GLY A 12 10.07 4.64 17.18
CA GLY A 12 8.98 3.80 16.65
C GLY A 12 8.88 3.73 15.12
N ASN A 13 9.12 4.86 14.43
CA ASN A 13 9.15 4.94 12.97
C ASN A 13 10.13 3.95 12.30
N VAL A 14 11.26 3.61 12.93
CA VAL A 14 12.24 2.65 12.38
C VAL A 14 11.78 1.21 12.57
N LEU A 15 11.19 0.91 13.72
CA LEU A 15 10.68 -0.44 14.04
C LEU A 15 9.51 -0.80 13.12
N ASP A 16 8.57 0.13 12.93
CA ASP A 16 7.40 -0.08 12.06
C ASP A 16 7.83 -0.31 10.60
N LEU A 17 8.79 0.48 10.12
CA LEU A 17 9.36 0.32 8.78
C LEU A 17 10.08 -1.02 8.65
N ALA A 18 10.88 -1.42 9.64
CA ALA A 18 11.60 -2.69 9.63
C ALA A 18 10.62 -3.89 9.58
N VAL A 19 9.56 -3.86 10.38
CA VAL A 19 8.52 -4.90 10.39
C VAL A 19 7.80 -4.94 9.04
N ALA A 20 7.44 -3.79 8.47
CA ALA A 20 6.79 -3.72 7.17
C ALA A 20 7.63 -4.36 6.05
N VAL A 21 8.94 -4.08 6.02
CA VAL A 21 9.85 -4.66 5.01
C VAL A 21 9.99 -6.17 5.18
N VAL A 22 10.18 -6.65 6.41
CA VAL A 22 10.36 -8.09 6.68
C VAL A 22 9.10 -8.88 6.32
N ILE A 23 7.93 -8.40 6.72
CA ILE A 23 6.64 -9.06 6.41
C ILE A 23 6.37 -9.01 4.90
N GLY A 24 6.61 -7.87 4.24
CA GLY A 24 6.43 -7.73 2.80
C GLY A 24 7.32 -8.69 2.01
N ALA A 25 8.58 -8.86 2.41
CA ALA A 25 9.50 -9.81 1.78
C ALA A 25 9.06 -11.26 1.99
N ALA A 26 8.68 -11.63 3.22
CA ALA A 26 8.21 -12.97 3.54
C ALA A 26 6.94 -13.35 2.76
N PHE A 27 5.98 -12.43 2.66
CA PHE A 27 4.76 -12.65 1.90
C PHE A 27 5.03 -12.82 0.41
N THR A 28 5.87 -11.94 -0.17
CA THR A 28 6.29 -12.04 -1.58
C THR A 28 6.94 -13.39 -1.88
N ALA A 29 7.76 -13.91 -0.95
CA ALA A 29 8.38 -15.22 -1.09
C ALA A 29 7.36 -16.36 -1.14
N ILE A 30 6.31 -16.32 -0.31
CA ILE A 30 5.23 -17.33 -0.31
C ILE A 30 4.49 -17.30 -1.64
N VAL A 31 4.09 -16.12 -2.12
CA VAL A 31 3.37 -16.02 -3.40
C VAL A 31 4.26 -16.44 -4.56
N THR A 32 5.54 -16.05 -4.55
CA THR A 32 6.51 -16.47 -5.57
C THR A 32 6.70 -17.99 -5.56
N ALA A 33 6.79 -18.62 -4.39
CA ALA A 33 6.89 -20.08 -4.29
C ALA A 33 5.63 -20.76 -4.84
N PHE A 34 4.44 -20.23 -4.55
CA PHE A 34 3.20 -20.76 -5.10
C PHE A 34 3.14 -20.64 -6.62
N THR A 35 3.42 -19.45 -7.18
CA THR A 35 3.41 -19.26 -8.63
C THR A 35 4.47 -20.13 -9.31
N SER A 36 5.70 -20.13 -8.81
CA SER A 36 6.80 -20.87 -9.44
C SER A 36 6.61 -22.38 -9.42
N ASN A 37 6.02 -22.94 -8.35
CA ASN A 37 5.87 -24.38 -8.22
C ASN A 37 4.53 -24.93 -8.73
N ILE A 38 3.48 -24.10 -8.79
CA ILE A 38 2.14 -24.56 -9.19
C ILE A 38 1.73 -23.94 -10.52
N ILE A 39 1.81 -22.63 -10.65
CA ILE A 39 1.29 -21.93 -11.83
C ILE A 39 2.24 -22.06 -13.02
N ASN A 40 3.55 -21.86 -12.83
CA ASN A 40 4.50 -21.94 -13.93
C ASN A 40 4.48 -23.32 -14.63
N PRO A 41 4.45 -24.46 -13.92
CA PRO A 41 4.31 -25.77 -14.57
C PRO A 41 2.97 -25.93 -15.30
N LEU A 42 1.87 -25.39 -14.77
CA LEU A 42 0.56 -25.42 -15.43
C LEU A 42 0.57 -24.59 -16.71
N VAL A 43 1.12 -23.38 -16.68
CA VAL A 43 1.26 -22.51 -17.86
C VAL A 43 2.20 -23.15 -18.89
N ALA A 44 3.32 -23.72 -18.43
CA ALA A 44 4.26 -24.44 -19.30
C ALA A 44 3.61 -25.67 -19.96
N SER A 45 2.72 -26.38 -19.25
CA SER A 45 2.00 -27.53 -19.80
C SER A 45 1.03 -27.17 -20.93
N ILE A 46 0.45 -25.96 -20.89
CA ILE A 46 -0.45 -25.43 -21.92
C ILE A 46 0.33 -24.86 -23.11
N GLY A 47 1.57 -24.39 -22.87
CA GLY A 47 2.48 -23.84 -23.89
C GLY A 47 3.01 -24.84 -24.92
N GLY A 48 2.71 -26.14 -24.76
CA GLY A 48 3.12 -27.21 -25.67
C GLY A 48 4.46 -27.85 -25.30
N ALA A 49 4.52 -29.18 -25.38
CA ALA A 49 5.63 -30.05 -25.01
C ALA A 49 6.83 -29.98 -25.98
N ASN A 50 7.28 -28.79 -26.36
CA ASN A 50 8.54 -28.62 -27.09
C ASN A 50 9.57 -27.99 -26.16
N GLU A 51 10.81 -28.49 -26.19
CA GLU A 51 11.95 -28.00 -25.41
C GLU A 51 12.19 -26.47 -25.50
N TYR A 52 11.57 -25.79 -26.47
CA TYR A 52 11.66 -24.35 -26.71
C TYR A 52 10.36 -23.55 -26.46
N GLY A 53 9.20 -24.18 -26.21
CA GLY A 53 7.91 -23.48 -26.06
C GLY A 53 7.64 -22.43 -27.15
N TRP A 54 7.11 -21.24 -26.77
CA TRP A 54 6.96 -20.04 -27.63
C TRP A 54 8.29 -19.30 -27.89
N GLY A 55 9.42 -19.98 -27.77
CA GLY A 55 10.73 -19.40 -27.95
C GLY A 55 11.16 -19.37 -29.41
N ILE A 56 11.64 -18.24 -29.90
CA ILE A 56 12.22 -18.10 -31.25
C ILE A 56 13.73 -17.85 -31.08
N GLN A 57 14.56 -18.72 -31.65
CA GLN A 57 16.00 -18.50 -31.71
C GLN A 57 16.32 -17.70 -32.98
N LEU A 58 16.88 -16.49 -32.82
CA LEU A 58 17.03 -15.56 -33.94
C LEU A 58 18.24 -15.87 -34.85
N THR A 59 19.32 -16.47 -34.33
CA THR A 59 20.55 -16.75 -35.12
C THR A 59 21.36 -17.91 -34.53
N GLY A 60 21.48 -19.02 -35.27
CA GLY A 60 22.38 -20.14 -34.95
C GLY A 60 22.13 -20.83 -33.61
N ASP A 61 22.87 -21.91 -33.34
CA ASP A 61 22.77 -22.75 -32.12
C ASP A 61 23.38 -22.07 -30.87
N SER A 62 23.28 -20.74 -30.78
CA SER A 62 23.78 -19.93 -29.67
C SER A 62 22.66 -19.67 -28.67
N ALA A 63 22.83 -20.14 -27.43
CA ALA A 63 21.87 -19.97 -26.34
C ALA A 63 21.59 -18.50 -25.98
N GLU A 64 22.48 -17.57 -26.35
CA GLU A 64 22.34 -16.13 -26.05
C GLU A 64 21.33 -15.40 -26.95
N THR A 65 20.92 -16.00 -28.06
CA THR A 65 19.98 -15.38 -29.03
C THR A 65 18.58 -16.02 -28.97
N PHE A 66 18.27 -16.71 -27.86
CA PHE A 66 16.99 -17.35 -27.62
C PHE A 66 15.98 -16.37 -27.00
N LEU A 67 14.97 -15.96 -27.76
CA LEU A 67 13.87 -15.14 -27.24
C LEU A 67 12.78 -16.03 -26.68
N ASN A 68 12.69 -16.13 -25.34
CA ASN A 68 11.66 -16.91 -24.65
C ASN A 68 10.40 -16.07 -24.37
N PHE A 69 9.49 -15.98 -25.34
CA PHE A 69 8.21 -15.29 -25.14
C PHE A 69 7.32 -15.97 -24.09
N GLY A 70 7.49 -17.28 -23.88
CA GLY A 70 6.79 -18.02 -22.83
C GLY A 70 7.14 -17.54 -21.42
N ALA A 71 8.41 -17.19 -21.18
CA ALA A 71 8.85 -16.62 -19.90
C ALA A 71 8.21 -15.25 -19.64
N VAL A 72 8.06 -14.41 -20.67
CA VAL A 72 7.40 -13.10 -20.54
C VAL A 72 5.93 -13.24 -20.20
N VAL A 73 5.20 -14.12 -20.89
CA VAL A 73 3.78 -14.40 -20.61
C VAL A 73 3.61 -14.97 -19.20
N THR A 74 4.48 -15.90 -18.81
CA THR A 74 4.49 -16.47 -17.46
C THR A 74 4.74 -15.39 -16.40
N ALA A 75 5.67 -14.46 -16.64
CA ALA A 75 5.93 -13.34 -15.74
C ALA A 75 4.73 -12.39 -15.60
N ILE A 76 4.01 -12.11 -16.69
CA ILE A 76 2.79 -11.30 -16.67
C ILE A 76 1.69 -11.99 -15.86
N ILE A 77 1.47 -13.29 -16.08
CA ILE A 77 0.49 -14.08 -15.31
C ILE A 77 0.85 -14.06 -13.83
N ASN A 78 2.13 -14.29 -13.49
CA ASN A 78 2.59 -14.24 -12.11
C ASN A 78 2.34 -12.88 -11.47
N PHE A 79 2.65 -11.79 -12.15
CA PHE A 79 2.39 -10.43 -11.67
C PHE A 79 0.90 -10.21 -11.36
N ILE A 80 0.00 -10.63 -12.26
CA ILE A 80 -1.45 -10.51 -12.06
C ILE A 80 -1.91 -11.33 -10.84
N ILE A 81 -1.38 -12.55 -10.67
CA ILE A 81 -1.71 -13.40 -9.52
C ILE A 81 -1.24 -12.77 -8.21
N ILE A 82 0.00 -12.28 -8.16
CA ILE A 82 0.53 -11.58 -6.97
C ILE A 82 -0.35 -10.37 -6.63
N ALA A 83 -0.66 -9.54 -7.62
CA ALA A 83 -1.50 -8.37 -7.43
C ALA A 83 -2.91 -8.75 -6.92
N ALA A 84 -3.51 -9.81 -7.49
CA ALA A 84 -4.81 -10.30 -7.07
C ALA A 84 -4.79 -10.80 -5.62
N VAL A 85 -3.78 -11.59 -5.24
CA VAL A 85 -3.62 -12.11 -3.88
C VAL A 85 -3.41 -10.98 -2.89
N VAL A 86 -2.53 -10.01 -3.18
CA VAL A 86 -2.32 -8.83 -2.33
C VAL A 86 -3.61 -8.03 -2.18
N TYR A 87 -4.35 -7.82 -3.26
CA TYR A 87 -5.61 -7.08 -3.22
C TYR A 87 -6.67 -7.80 -2.37
N PHE A 88 -6.92 -9.09 -2.61
CA PHE A 88 -7.95 -9.83 -1.89
C PHE A 88 -7.59 -10.13 -0.43
N VAL A 89 -6.32 -10.38 -0.11
CA VAL A 89 -5.89 -10.77 1.24
C VAL A 89 -5.54 -9.57 2.12
N LEU A 90 -5.04 -8.47 1.56
CA LEU A 90 -4.69 -7.28 2.35
C LEU A 90 -5.68 -6.14 2.15
N ILE A 91 -5.94 -5.73 0.91
CA ILE A 91 -6.71 -4.50 0.64
C ILE A 91 -8.19 -4.69 0.95
N VAL A 92 -8.82 -5.77 0.52
CA VAL A 92 -10.25 -6.05 0.77
C VAL A 92 -10.56 -6.12 2.27
N PRO A 93 -9.87 -6.94 3.10
CA PRO A 93 -10.15 -6.98 4.53
C PRO A 93 -9.74 -5.70 5.23
N ALA A 94 -8.65 -5.03 4.83
CA ALA A 94 -8.30 -3.72 5.40
C ALA A 94 -9.38 -2.67 5.13
N ASN A 95 -9.94 -2.63 3.91
CA ASN A 95 -11.02 -1.72 3.56
C ASN A 95 -12.35 -2.11 4.25
N ALA A 96 -12.63 -3.40 4.41
CA ALA A 96 -13.80 -3.87 5.15
C ALA A 96 -13.69 -3.57 6.65
N ALA A 97 -12.50 -3.75 7.23
CA ALA A 97 -12.20 -3.39 8.61
C ALA A 97 -12.29 -1.88 8.81
N LYS A 98 -11.70 -1.06 7.94
CA LYS A 98 -11.89 0.40 7.96
C LYS A 98 -13.37 0.76 7.91
N LYS A 99 -14.16 0.14 7.03
CA LYS A 99 -15.61 0.41 6.98
C LYS A 99 -16.35 0.04 8.28
N LYS A 100 -15.92 -1.02 8.98
CA LYS A 100 -16.51 -1.47 10.25
C LYS A 100 -16.02 -0.71 11.48
N PHE A 101 -14.77 -0.26 11.50
CA PHE A 101 -14.15 0.40 12.65
C PHE A 101 -14.09 1.94 12.53
N VAL A 102 -14.25 2.50 11.32
CA VAL A 102 -14.38 3.96 11.08
C VAL A 102 -15.86 4.40 11.18
N SER A 103 -16.75 3.53 11.65
CA SER A 103 -18.10 3.91 12.12
C SER A 103 -18.09 4.38 13.57
N GLU A 104 -17.04 4.07 14.33
CA GLU A 104 -16.69 4.78 15.54
C GLU A 104 -15.74 5.89 15.09
N PRO A 105 -15.92 7.16 15.46
CA PRO A 105 -14.85 8.12 15.27
C PRO A 105 -13.63 7.54 16.00
N GLU A 106 -12.60 7.13 15.24
CA GLU A 106 -11.29 6.99 15.84
C GLU A 106 -11.08 8.28 16.63
N ASP A 107 -10.71 8.16 17.90
CA ASP A 107 -10.00 9.20 18.67
C ASP A 107 -8.67 9.52 17.95
N LYS A 108 -8.74 9.91 16.67
CA LYS A 108 -7.87 10.94 16.17
C LYS A 108 -8.30 12.13 17.00
N GLU A 109 -7.50 12.44 18.02
CA GLU A 109 -7.37 13.81 18.49
C GLU A 109 -7.61 14.71 17.28
N ALA A 110 -8.69 15.51 17.33
CA ALA A 110 -9.18 16.24 16.17
C ALA A 110 -7.97 16.76 15.39
N SER A 111 -7.91 16.46 14.09
CA SER A 111 -6.75 16.79 13.26
C SER A 111 -6.33 18.22 13.58
N GLU A 112 -5.04 18.53 13.62
CA GLU A 112 -4.60 19.91 13.90
C GLU A 112 -5.35 20.91 13.00
N THR A 113 -5.70 20.49 11.78
CA THR A 113 -6.56 21.26 10.86
C THR A 113 -8.00 21.43 11.37
N ASP A 114 -8.63 20.38 11.91
CA ASP A 114 -9.97 20.44 12.49
C ASP A 114 -10.01 21.32 13.75
N LEU A 115 -8.98 21.24 14.59
CA LEU A 115 -8.83 22.13 15.75
C LEU A 115 -8.64 23.58 15.32
N LEU A 116 -7.83 23.84 14.29
CA LEU A 116 -7.63 25.19 13.75
C LEU A 116 -8.92 25.75 13.13
N ILE A 117 -9.74 24.91 12.49
CA ILE A 117 -11.07 25.30 11.98
C ILE A 117 -11.98 25.65 13.15
N GLN A 118 -12.05 24.81 14.19
CA GLN A 118 -12.86 25.08 15.38
C GLN A 118 -12.42 26.38 16.08
N ILE A 119 -11.11 26.61 16.23
CA ILE A 119 -10.56 27.84 16.81
C ILE A 119 -10.90 29.05 15.95
N ARG A 120 -10.77 28.96 14.61
CA ARG A 120 -11.16 30.04 13.68
C ARG A 120 -12.63 30.37 13.82
N ASP A 121 -13.49 29.37 13.90
CA ASP A 121 -14.94 29.56 13.95
C ASP A 121 -15.35 30.19 15.29
N ILE A 122 -14.74 29.76 16.41
CA ILE A 122 -14.92 30.38 17.73
C ILE A 122 -14.43 31.83 17.73
N LEU A 123 -13.27 32.11 17.14
CA LEU A 123 -12.72 33.48 17.03
C LEU A 123 -13.60 34.37 16.16
N SER A 124 -14.09 33.87 15.02
CA SER A 124 -14.97 34.62 14.12
C SER A 124 -16.33 34.90 14.78
N ALA A 125 -16.88 33.93 15.52
CA ALA A 125 -18.12 34.10 16.27
C ALA A 125 -17.96 35.15 17.39
N ASN A 126 -16.84 35.14 18.11
CA ASN A 126 -16.55 36.13 19.14
C ASN A 126 -16.22 37.53 18.56
N ALA A 127 -15.53 37.60 17.42
CA ALA A 127 -15.23 38.86 16.76
C ALA A 127 -16.50 39.55 16.22
N GLY A 128 -17.48 38.77 15.75
CA GLY A 128 -18.79 39.29 15.33
C GLY A 128 -19.66 39.85 16.48
N GLY A 129 -19.41 39.43 17.73
CA GLY A 129 -20.13 39.93 18.91
C GLY A 129 -19.62 41.26 19.46
N ALA A 130 -18.42 41.69 19.08
CA ALA A 130 -17.81 42.92 19.57
C ALA A 130 -18.29 44.20 18.85
N ASP A 131 -18.87 44.07 17.65
CA ASP A 131 -19.24 45.23 16.80
C ASP A 131 -20.71 45.67 16.95
N THR A 132 -21.59 44.83 17.51
CA THR A 132 -23.03 45.13 17.65
C THR A 132 -23.42 45.93 18.90
N GLY A 133 -22.48 46.30 19.77
CA GLY A 133 -22.78 46.97 21.05
C GLY A 133 -22.67 48.50 21.08
N ALA A 134 -22.05 49.14 20.07
CA ALA A 134 -21.62 50.54 20.19
C ALA A 134 -22.53 51.59 19.51
N HIS A 135 -23.52 51.19 18.69
CA HIS A 135 -24.25 52.15 17.83
C HIS A 135 -25.73 52.43 18.19
N ALA A 136 -26.26 51.88 19.29
CA ALA A 136 -27.71 51.96 19.57
C ALA A 136 -28.13 52.96 20.68
N LYS A 137 -27.33 53.99 21.03
CA LYS A 137 -27.71 54.92 22.11
C LYS A 137 -27.32 56.39 21.90
N THR A 138 -27.74 56.99 20.78
CA THR A 138 -27.76 58.46 20.64
C THR A 138 -28.84 58.92 19.66
N LEU A 139 -30.13 58.69 19.94
CA LEU A 139 -31.24 59.43 19.36
C LEU A 139 -32.46 59.25 20.27
N GLU A 140 -32.61 60.11 21.28
CA GLU A 140 -33.86 60.73 21.78
C GLU A 140 -33.47 61.85 22.76
#